data_AF-A0A932NIF4-F1
#
_entry.id   AF-A0A932NIF4-F1
#
_cell.length_a   1.000
_cell.length_b   1.000
_cell.length_c   1.000
_cell.angle_alpha   90.00
_cell.angle_beta   90.00
_cell.angle_gamma   90.00
#
_symmetry.space_group_name_H-M   'P 1'
#
loop_
_entity.id
_entity.type
_entity.pdbx_description
1 polymer ?
#
loop_
_entity_poly.entity_id
_entity_poly.type
_entity_poly.pdbx_seq_one_letter_code
_entity_poly.pdbx_strand_id
1 'polypeptide(L)'
;MIQSVNSSPEEILRRKRKRRQAEYIGLTAFQMSFVYMFRYFLHLETAIIIAAAALSLGWLLVVLREKRRILSVGNRTRILTDAVESLLIMFLIAISIIICLKLGIELLVIQAHLCVFLSGYFCGSILSETHWVTNNFGYLSPNERRNYLLNLNSSIIFPYNSEFLRSLLRE
;
A
#
# COMPACT_ATOMS: atom_id res chain seq x y z
N MET A 1 1.79 -10.78 19.97
CA MET A 1 0.59 -10.07 20.48
C MET A 1 -0.44 -11.09 20.95
N ILE A 2 -0.62 -11.24 22.27
CA ILE A 2 -1.63 -12.14 22.85
C ILE A 2 -3.00 -11.52 22.54
N GLN A 3 -3.66 -12.03 21.50
CA GLN A 3 -5.03 -11.66 21.17
C GLN A 3 -5.92 -12.10 22.32
N SER A 4 -6.72 -11.18 22.87
CA SER A 4 -7.78 -11.53 23.81
C SER A 4 -8.64 -12.62 23.16
N VAL A 5 -8.78 -13.75 23.84
CA VAL A 5 -9.42 -15.00 23.39
C VAL A 5 -10.88 -14.83 22.92
N ASN A 6 -11.48 -13.64 23.02
CA ASN A 6 -12.91 -13.38 22.79
C ASN A 6 -13.25 -12.37 21.67
N SER A 7 -12.28 -11.85 20.89
CA SER A 7 -12.62 -10.90 19.81
C SER A 7 -13.04 -11.62 18.53
N SER A 8 -14.21 -11.28 17.97
CA SER A 8 -14.69 -11.91 16.72
C SER A 8 -13.75 -11.59 15.53
N PRO A 9 -13.71 -12.44 14.49
CA PRO A 9 -12.95 -12.17 13.26
C PRO A 9 -13.22 -10.77 12.67
N GLU A 10 -14.47 -10.31 12.75
CA GLU A 10 -14.93 -9.02 12.27
C GLU A 10 -14.35 -7.87 13.10
N GLU A 11 -14.24 -8.02 14.41
CA GLU A 11 -13.64 -7.02 15.27
C GLU A 11 -12.14 -6.86 15.03
N ILE A 12 -11.43 -7.99 14.84
CA ILE A 12 -10.00 -7.99 14.50
C ILE A 12 -9.80 -7.27 13.16
N LEU A 13 -10.61 -7.62 12.15
CA LEU A 13 -10.57 -6.97 10.84
C LEU A 13 -10.81 -5.47 10.95
N ARG A 14 -11.86 -5.07 11.68
CA ARG A 14 -12.25 -3.66 11.86
C ARG A 14 -11.12 -2.85 12.49
N ARG A 15 -10.48 -3.37 13.55
CA ARG A 15 -9.36 -2.70 14.22
C ARG A 15 -8.16 -2.52 13.28
N LYS A 16 -7.77 -3.58 12.56
CA LYS A 16 -6.65 -3.53 11.60
C LYS A 16 -6.95 -2.53 10.47
N ARG A 17 -8.15 -2.57 9.90
CA ARG A 17 -8.56 -1.65 8.82
C ARG A 17 -8.57 -0.20 9.27
N LYS A 18 -9.15 0.10 10.43
CA LYS A 18 -9.20 1.49 10.94
C LYS A 18 -7.80 2.09 11.09
N ARG A 19 -6.85 1.30 11.61
CA ARG A 19 -5.45 1.73 11.73
C ARG A 19 -4.81 1.97 10.36
N ARG A 20 -4.94 1.01 9.44
CA ARG A 20 -4.42 1.13 8.06
C ARG A 20 -5.01 2.32 7.32
N GLN A 21 -6.32 2.54 7.41
CA GLN A 21 -6.99 3.70 6.82
C GLN A 21 -6.47 5.01 7.39
N ALA A 22 -6.28 5.10 8.70
CA ALA A 22 -5.69 6.29 9.33
C ALA A 22 -4.25 6.54 8.85
N GLU A 23 -3.44 5.48 8.72
CA GLU A 23 -2.06 5.58 8.18
C GLU A 23 -2.08 6.05 6.72
N TYR A 24 -2.91 5.47 5.86
CA TYR A 24 -3.02 5.94 4.48
C TYR A 24 -3.53 7.37 4.37
N ILE A 25 -4.56 7.76 5.15
CA ILE A 25 -5.07 9.14 5.16
C ILE A 25 -3.98 10.11 5.62
N GLY A 26 -3.22 9.75 6.66
CA GLY A 26 -2.10 10.54 7.14
C GLY A 26 -1.01 10.70 6.08
N LEU A 27 -0.64 9.61 5.39
CA LEU A 27 0.33 9.64 4.29
C LEU A 27 -0.17 10.48 3.11
N THR A 28 -1.43 10.31 2.68
CA THR A 28 -2.03 11.14 1.62
C THR A 28 -2.06 12.61 2.02
N ALA A 29 -2.52 12.95 3.23
CA ALA A 29 -2.58 14.33 3.69
C ALA A 29 -1.19 14.97 3.75
N PHE A 30 -0.19 14.22 4.22
CA PHE A 30 1.21 14.64 4.21
C PHE A 30 1.72 14.91 2.80
N GLN A 31 1.45 14.03 1.83
CA GLN A 31 1.86 14.26 0.45
C GLN A 31 1.12 15.45 -0.18
N MET A 32 -0.18 15.60 0.09
CA MET A 32 -0.99 16.72 -0.41
C MET A 32 -0.54 18.08 0.14
N SER A 33 0.03 18.15 1.34
CA SER A 33 0.59 19.41 1.85
C SER A 33 1.83 19.83 1.04
N PHE A 34 2.68 18.90 0.61
CA PHE A 34 3.77 19.19 -0.32
C PHE A 34 3.27 19.56 -1.72
N VAL A 35 2.24 18.88 -2.24
CA VAL A 35 1.59 19.25 -3.51
C VAL A 35 1.12 20.71 -3.45
N TYR A 36 0.49 21.12 -2.34
CA TYR A 36 0.05 22.50 -2.15
C TYR A 36 1.22 23.49 -2.06
N MET A 37 2.30 23.11 -1.37
CA MET A 37 3.51 23.93 -1.23
C MET A 37 4.22 24.13 -2.57
N PHE A 38 4.28 23.11 -3.41
CA PHE A 38 4.95 23.13 -4.72
C PHE A 38 4.00 23.37 -5.91
N ARG A 39 2.78 23.86 -5.66
CA ARG A 39 1.74 24.01 -6.69
C ARG A 39 2.16 24.81 -7.92
N TYR A 40 3.08 25.76 -7.76
CA TYR A 40 3.58 26.59 -8.87
C TYR A 40 4.52 25.84 -9.82
N PHE A 41 5.03 24.67 -9.40
CA PHE A 41 5.86 23.77 -10.20
C PHE A 41 5.06 22.61 -10.82
N LEU A 42 3.74 22.57 -10.61
CA LEU A 42 2.87 21.53 -11.15
C LEU A 42 2.29 21.95 -12.50
N HIS A 43 2.54 21.12 -13.50
CA HIS A 43 1.79 21.18 -14.74
C HIS A 43 0.50 20.40 -14.54
N LEU A 44 -0.65 21.09 -14.54
CA LEU A 44 -1.93 20.50 -14.17
C LEU A 44 -2.27 19.27 -15.04
N GLU A 45 -2.02 19.36 -16.35
CA GLU A 45 -2.25 18.27 -17.30
C GLU A 45 -1.44 17.01 -16.91
N THR A 46 -0.14 17.19 -16.67
CA THR A 46 0.75 16.12 -16.21
C THR A 46 0.33 15.58 -14.86
N ALA A 47 -0.06 16.45 -13.92
CA ALA A 47 -0.49 16.07 -12.58
C ALA A 47 -1.76 15.20 -12.62
N ILE A 48 -2.74 15.53 -13.47
CA ILE A 48 -3.96 14.72 -13.64
C ILE A 48 -3.63 13.33 -14.18
N ILE A 49 -2.79 13.25 -15.22
CA ILE A 49 -2.37 11.96 -15.81
C ILE A 49 -1.63 11.11 -14.77
N ILE A 50 -0.67 11.72 -14.06
CA ILE A 50 0.10 11.04 -13.01
C ILE A 50 -0.81 10.57 -11.87
N ALA A 51 -1.74 11.41 -11.41
CA ALA A 51 -2.67 11.05 -10.34
C ALA A 51 -3.56 9.87 -10.76
N ALA A 52 -4.12 9.89 -11.98
CA ALA A 52 -4.96 8.82 -12.49
C ALA A 52 -4.20 7.51 -12.68
N ALA A 53 -2.98 7.57 -13.22
CA ALA A 53 -2.10 6.41 -13.39
C ALA A 53 -1.69 5.82 -12.04
N ALA A 54 -1.29 6.66 -11.08
CA ALA A 54 -0.89 6.23 -9.75
C ALA A 54 -2.06 5.64 -8.95
N LEU A 55 -3.25 6.24 -9.06
CA LEU A 55 -4.47 5.72 -8.46
C LEU A 55 -4.80 4.33 -9.01
N SER A 56 -4.76 4.17 -10.34
CA SER A 56 -5.02 2.90 -11.00
C SER A 56 -4.00 1.83 -10.61
N LEU A 57 -2.71 2.20 -10.52
CA LEU A 57 -1.65 1.33 -10.06
C LEU A 57 -1.85 0.91 -8.60
N GLY A 58 -2.12 1.87 -7.71
CA GLY A 58 -2.39 1.61 -6.29
C GLY A 58 -3.60 0.68 -6.11
N TRP A 59 -4.65 0.90 -6.91
CA TRP A 59 -5.81 0.03 -6.92
C TRP A 59 -5.45 -1.40 -7.34
N LEU A 60 -4.85 -1.56 -8.53
CA LEU A 60 -4.51 -2.88 -9.08
C LEU A 60 -3.61 -3.69 -8.13
N LEU A 61 -2.56 -3.07 -7.61
CA LEU A 61 -1.61 -3.73 -6.72
C LEU A 61 -2.27 -4.16 -5.41
N VAL A 62 -3.17 -3.35 -4.85
CA VAL A 62 -3.92 -3.76 -3.66
C VAL A 62 -4.84 -4.94 -3.96
N VAL A 63 -5.59 -4.95 -5.08
CA VAL A 63 -6.40 -6.12 -5.47
C VAL A 63 -5.55 -7.39 -5.52
N LEU A 64 -4.36 -7.32 -6.11
CA LEU A 64 -3.44 -8.46 -6.19
C LEU A 64 -2.94 -8.89 -4.81
N ARG A 65 -2.58 -7.94 -3.94
CA ARG A 65 -2.18 -8.22 -2.55
C ARG A 65 -3.31 -8.87 -1.75
N GLU A 66 -4.55 -8.38 -1.88
CA GLU A 66 -5.69 -8.96 -1.16
C GLU A 66 -5.94 -10.41 -1.59
N LYS A 67 -5.87 -10.69 -2.90
CA LYS A 67 -5.95 -12.07 -3.42
C LYS A 67 -4.84 -12.96 -2.87
N ARG A 68 -3.62 -12.44 -2.67
CA ARG A 68 -2.52 -13.23 -2.08
C ARG A 68 -2.66 -13.44 -0.57
N ARG A 69 -3.38 -12.57 0.16
CA ARG A 69 -3.55 -12.69 1.62
C ARG A 69 -4.42 -13.88 2.03
N ILE A 70 -5.25 -14.43 1.14
CA ILE A 70 -6.06 -15.62 1.42
C ILE A 70 -5.23 -16.92 1.41
N LEU A 71 -4.03 -16.88 0.80
CA LEU A 71 -3.12 -18.02 0.72
C LEU A 71 -2.59 -18.42 2.10
N SER A 72 -2.09 -19.65 2.20
CA SER A 72 -1.48 -20.17 3.44
C SER A 72 -0.39 -19.23 3.98
N VAL A 73 -0.37 -19.05 5.31
CA VAL A 73 0.52 -18.11 6.02
C VAL A 73 2.00 -18.41 5.75
N GLY A 74 2.37 -19.69 5.63
CA GLY A 74 3.74 -20.13 5.34
C GLY A 74 4.14 -20.11 3.86
N ASN A 75 3.28 -19.59 2.97
CA ASN A 75 3.59 -19.57 1.55
C ASN A 75 4.72 -18.56 1.24
N ARG A 76 5.94 -19.06 1.06
CA ARG A 76 7.14 -18.26 0.76
C ARG A 76 7.00 -17.44 -0.54
N THR A 77 6.26 -17.96 -1.53
CA THR A 77 6.01 -17.25 -2.79
C THR A 77 5.26 -15.95 -2.55
N ARG A 78 4.31 -15.90 -1.59
CA ARG A 78 3.60 -14.65 -1.23
C ARG A 78 4.57 -13.56 -0.78
N ILE A 79 5.43 -13.89 0.20
CA ILE A 79 6.38 -12.95 0.79
C ILE A 79 7.35 -12.45 -0.29
N LEU A 80 7.85 -13.36 -1.13
CA LEU A 80 8.74 -13.01 -2.23
C LEU A 80 8.05 -12.09 -3.24
N THR A 81 6.82 -12.40 -3.65
CA THR A 81 6.07 -11.54 -4.59
C THR A 81 5.82 -10.16 -4.00
N ASP A 82 5.42 -10.06 -2.73
CA ASP A 82 5.20 -8.77 -2.07
C ASP A 82 6.49 -7.93 -1.98
N ALA A 83 7.64 -8.58 -1.73
CA ALA A 83 8.95 -7.94 -1.69
C ALA A 83 9.41 -7.48 -3.09
N VAL A 84 9.29 -8.36 -4.10
CA VAL A 84 9.63 -8.06 -5.50
C VAL A 84 8.76 -6.92 -6.03
N GLU A 85 7.45 -6.93 -5.75
CA GLU A 85 6.55 -5.86 -6.15
C GLU A 85 6.98 -4.51 -5.57
N SER A 86 7.33 -4.47 -4.28
CA SER A 86 7.81 -3.25 -3.62
C SER A 86 9.15 -2.76 -4.20
N LEU A 87 10.07 -3.70 -4.48
CA LEU A 87 11.37 -3.40 -5.07
C LEU A 87 11.24 -2.87 -6.50
N LEU A 88 10.37 -3.47 -7.32
CA LEU A 88 10.12 -3.03 -8.68
C LEU A 88 9.51 -1.63 -8.72
N ILE A 89 8.60 -1.29 -7.80
CA ILE A 89 8.04 0.07 -7.70
C ILE A 89 9.13 1.08 -7.32
N MET A 90 9.95 0.77 -6.31
CA MET A 90 11.06 1.65 -5.93
C MET A 90 12.06 1.82 -7.08
N PHE A 91 12.38 0.73 -7.78
CA PHE A 91 13.27 0.76 -8.93
C PHE A 91 12.69 1.59 -10.09
N LEU A 92 11.40 1.43 -10.40
CA LEU A 92 10.71 2.24 -11.40
C LEU A 92 10.79 3.73 -11.06
N ILE A 93 10.47 4.10 -9.81
CA ILE A 93 10.55 5.49 -9.33
C ILE A 93 11.98 6.02 -9.46
N ALA A 94 12.99 5.25 -9.04
CA ALA A 94 14.39 5.65 -9.12
C ALA A 94 14.84 5.88 -10.57
N ILE A 95 14.51 4.96 -11.49
CA ILE A 95 14.81 5.12 -12.92
C ILE A 95 14.09 6.34 -13.49
N SER A 96 12.80 6.54 -13.18
CA SER A 96 12.06 7.71 -13.64
C SER A 96 12.71 9.02 -13.19
N ILE A 97 13.16 9.09 -11.93
CA ILE A 97 13.89 10.27 -11.42
C ILE A 97 15.19 10.47 -12.19
N ILE A 98 15.98 9.42 -12.40
CA ILE A 98 17.26 9.51 -13.14
C ILE A 98 17.03 10.01 -14.57
N ILE A 99 16.01 9.47 -15.27
CA ILE A 99 15.67 9.90 -16.63
C ILE A 99 15.24 11.37 -16.64
N CYS A 100 14.34 11.79 -15.73
CA CYS A 100 13.90 13.17 -15.65
C CYS A 100 15.08 14.15 -15.41
N LEU A 101 16.00 13.79 -14.51
CA LEU A 101 17.20 14.60 -14.26
C LEU A 101 18.12 14.66 -15.49
N LYS A 102 18.28 13.54 -16.22
CA LYS A 102 19.05 13.51 -17.47
C LYS A 102 18.43 14.34 -18.59
N LEU A 103 17.11 14.51 -18.57
CA LEU A 103 16.37 15.40 -19.49
C LEU A 103 16.38 16.87 -19.05
N GLY A 104 17.07 17.21 -17.96
CA GLY A 104 17.18 18.59 -17.46
C GLY A 104 15.94 19.07 -16.71
N ILE A 105 15.04 18.17 -16.28
CA ILE A 105 13.89 18.54 -15.47
C ILE A 105 14.37 18.91 -14.07
N GLU A 106 13.94 20.08 -13.58
CA GLU A 106 14.29 20.56 -12.25
C GLU A 106 13.84 19.60 -11.15
N LEU A 107 14.68 19.40 -10.14
CA LEU A 107 14.41 18.49 -9.04
C LEU A 107 13.11 18.83 -8.29
N LEU A 108 12.80 20.13 -8.15
CA LEU A 108 11.56 20.58 -7.51
C LEU A 108 10.31 20.18 -8.31
N VAL A 109 10.37 20.24 -9.65
CA VAL A 109 9.28 19.79 -10.52
C VAL A 109 9.07 18.28 -10.37
N ILE A 110 10.17 17.51 -10.34
CA ILE A 110 10.12 16.05 -10.11
C ILE A 110 9.48 15.74 -8.76
N GLN A 111 9.93 16.42 -7.69
CA GLN A 111 9.41 16.22 -6.34
C GLN A 111 7.92 16.56 -6.24
N ALA A 112 7.47 17.65 -6.87
CA ALA A 112 6.07 18.04 -6.88
C ALA A 112 5.19 16.95 -7.52
N HIS A 113 5.58 16.43 -8.69
CA HIS A 113 4.84 15.37 -9.37
C HIS A 113 4.95 14.01 -8.65
N LEU A 114 6.07 13.74 -7.95
CA LEU A 114 6.20 12.57 -7.10
C LEU A 114 5.23 12.60 -5.92
N CYS A 115 5.01 13.77 -5.29
CA CYS A 115 4.00 13.92 -4.24
C CYS A 115 2.57 13.68 -4.78
N VAL A 116 2.27 14.13 -6.00
CA VAL A 116 1.00 13.82 -6.68
C VAL A 116 0.86 12.32 -6.92
N PHE A 117 1.91 11.67 -7.44
CA PHE A 117 1.96 10.23 -7.66
C PHE A 117 1.70 9.47 -6.36
N LEU A 118 2.41 9.78 -5.28
CA LEU A 118 2.25 9.11 -3.98
C LEU A 118 0.86 9.32 -3.40
N SER A 119 0.31 10.54 -3.51
CA SER A 119 -1.07 10.84 -3.07
C SER A 119 -2.10 9.99 -3.82
N GLY A 120 -2.01 9.95 -5.16
CA GLY A 120 -2.86 9.13 -6.01
C GLY A 120 -2.75 7.65 -5.67
N TYR A 121 -1.52 7.14 -5.52
CA TYR A 121 -1.24 5.76 -5.16
C TYR A 121 -1.85 5.36 -3.81
N PHE A 122 -1.69 6.20 -2.76
CA PHE A 122 -2.29 5.92 -1.45
C PHE A 122 -3.82 5.98 -1.49
N CYS A 123 -4.41 6.95 -2.20
CA CYS A 123 -5.85 7.01 -2.40
C CYS A 123 -6.39 5.76 -3.09
N GLY A 124 -5.78 5.36 -4.21
CA GLY A 124 -6.16 4.14 -4.93
C GLY A 124 -6.04 2.88 -4.06
N SER A 125 -4.99 2.83 -3.22
CA SER A 125 -4.79 1.73 -2.28
C SER A 125 -5.90 1.62 -1.23
N ILE A 126 -6.30 2.73 -0.61
CA ILE A 126 -7.39 2.75 0.39
C ILE A 126 -8.72 2.31 -0.23
N LEU A 127 -9.04 2.88 -1.39
CA LEU A 127 -10.30 2.63 -2.07
C LEU A 127 -10.39 1.16 -2.48
N SER A 128 -9.31 0.61 -3.04
CA SER A 128 -9.25 -0.81 -3.42
C SER A 128 -9.32 -1.76 -2.22
N GLU A 129 -8.59 -1.48 -1.13
CA GLU A 129 -8.63 -2.33 0.08
C GLU A 129 -10.06 -2.34 0.64
N THR A 130 -10.69 -1.17 0.70
CA THR A 130 -12.07 -1.01 1.20
C THR A 130 -13.08 -1.72 0.30
N HIS A 131 -12.97 -1.54 -1.01
CA HIS A 131 -13.82 -2.19 -2.00
C HIS A 131 -13.69 -3.71 -1.94
N TRP A 132 -12.45 -4.23 -1.96
CA TRP A 132 -12.20 -5.67 -1.96
C TRP A 132 -12.75 -6.33 -0.70
N VAL A 133 -12.46 -5.77 0.49
CA VAL A 133 -12.95 -6.34 1.76
C VAL A 133 -14.47 -6.37 1.82
N THR A 134 -15.11 -5.27 1.43
CA THR A 134 -16.58 -5.14 1.48
C THR A 134 -17.25 -6.18 0.57
N ASN A 135 -16.66 -6.45 -0.60
CA ASN A 135 -17.25 -7.34 -1.59
C ASN A 135 -16.86 -8.81 -1.45
N ASN A 136 -15.70 -9.13 -0.83
CA ASN A 136 -15.17 -10.50 -0.87
C ASN A 136 -15.08 -11.17 0.51
N PHE A 137 -14.83 -10.41 1.59
CA PHE A 137 -14.52 -11.02 2.90
C PHE A 137 -15.65 -11.91 3.44
N GLY A 138 -16.91 -11.50 3.23
CA GLY A 138 -18.09 -12.27 3.61
C GLY A 138 -18.26 -13.59 2.85
N TYR A 139 -17.64 -13.74 1.67
CA TYR A 139 -17.74 -14.95 0.85
C TYR A 139 -16.55 -15.90 1.01
N LEU A 140 -15.51 -15.48 1.74
CA LEU A 140 -14.34 -16.33 2.02
C LEU A 140 -14.71 -17.50 2.94
N SER A 141 -14.13 -18.66 2.67
CA SER A 141 -14.22 -19.82 3.56
C SER A 141 -13.58 -19.54 4.93
N PRO A 142 -13.91 -20.29 6.00
CA PRO A 142 -13.32 -20.07 7.32
C PRO A 142 -11.80 -20.09 7.34
N ASN A 143 -11.18 -20.97 6.53
CA ASN A 143 -9.73 -21.07 6.41
C ASN A 143 -9.12 -19.85 5.71
N GLU A 144 -9.74 -19.38 4.62
CA GLU A 144 -9.30 -18.18 3.90
C GLU A 144 -9.46 -16.93 4.76
N ARG A 145 -10.55 -16.79 5.53
CA ARG A 145 -10.73 -15.68 6.48
C ARG A 145 -9.64 -15.67 7.54
N ARG A 146 -9.32 -16.83 8.11
CA ARG A 146 -8.24 -16.96 9.09
C ARG A 146 -6.90 -16.56 8.48
N ASN A 147 -6.56 -17.09 7.31
CA ASN A 147 -5.32 -16.75 6.60
C ASN A 147 -5.26 -15.25 6.29
N TYR A 148 -6.35 -14.69 5.78
CA TYR A 148 -6.47 -13.27 5.49
C TYR A 148 -6.19 -12.42 6.73
N LEU A 149 -6.81 -12.75 7.87
CA LEU A 149 -6.60 -12.02 9.12
C LEU A 149 -5.18 -12.15 9.65
N LEU A 150 -4.53 -13.30 9.49
CA LEU A 150 -3.13 -13.49 9.90
C LEU A 150 -2.16 -12.73 9.00
N ASN A 151 -2.39 -12.75 7.69
CA ASN A 151 -1.56 -12.09 6.68
C ASN A 151 -1.84 -10.58 6.56
N LEU A 152 -2.98 -10.10 7.06
CA LEU A 152 -3.29 -8.67 7.10
C LEU A 152 -2.49 -7.99 8.20
N ASN A 153 -1.46 -7.24 7.83
CA ASN A 153 -0.67 -6.45 8.78
C ASN A 153 -1.44 -5.24 9.29
N SER A 154 -1.32 -4.97 10.59
CA SER A 154 -2.03 -3.85 11.23
C SER A 154 -1.50 -2.47 10.84
N SER A 155 -0.25 -2.40 10.37
CA SER A 155 0.41 -1.20 9.86
C SER A 155 0.89 -1.43 8.43
N ILE A 156 0.85 -0.37 7.63
CA ILE A 156 1.37 -0.30 6.27
C ILE A 156 2.83 0.15 6.29
N ILE A 157 3.17 1.08 7.19
CA ILE A 157 4.53 1.64 7.32
C ILE A 157 5.48 0.61 7.92
N PHE A 158 5.00 -0.12 8.94
CA PHE A 158 5.77 -1.17 9.61
C PHE A 158 5.04 -2.52 9.49
N PRO A 159 5.06 -3.14 8.29
CA PRO A 159 4.29 -4.34 8.03
C PRO A 159 4.81 -5.55 8.82
N TYR A 160 6.10 -5.59 9.14
CA TYR A 160 6.73 -6.70 9.85
C TYR A 160 7.22 -6.22 11.22
N ASN A 161 6.74 -6.86 12.29
CA ASN A 161 7.33 -6.66 13.60
C ASN A 161 8.63 -7.48 13.74
N SER A 162 9.48 -7.12 14.69
CA SER A 162 10.74 -7.81 14.96
C SER A 162 10.55 -9.29 15.29
N GLU A 163 9.40 -9.68 15.85
CA GLU A 163 9.06 -11.09 16.12
C GLU A 163 8.85 -11.91 14.84
N PHE A 164 8.15 -11.36 13.85
CA PHE A 164 7.92 -12.01 12.55
C PHE A 164 9.23 -12.18 11.77
N LEU A 165 10.09 -11.16 11.79
CA LEU A 165 11.43 -11.27 11.20
C LEU A 165 12.27 -12.33 11.91
N ARG A 166 12.18 -12.44 13.23
CA ARG A 166 12.84 -13.51 13.99
C ARG A 166 12.27 -14.90 13.70
N SER A 167 10.97 -15.03 13.42
CA SER A 167 10.40 -16.33 13.04
C SER A 167 10.83 -16.80 11.65
N LEU A 168 11.08 -15.87 10.72
CA LEU A 168 11.63 -16.18 9.38
C LEU A 168 13.09 -16.65 9.42
N LEU A 169 13.86 -16.24 10.43
CA LEU A 169 15.28 -16.58 10.60
C LEU A 169 15.51 -17.85 11.45
N ARG A 170 14.44 -18.43 12.00
CA ARG A 170 14.50 -19.66 12.83
C ARG A 170 14.16 -20.94 12.06
N GLU A 171 13.77 -20.81 10.79
CA GLU A 171 13.71 -21.91 9.82
C GLU A 171 14.98 -21.96 8.97
#